data_AF-M4RQ59-F1
#
_entry.id   AF-M4RQ59-F1
#
_cell.length_a   1.000
_cell.length_b   1.000
_cell.length_c   1.000
_cell.angle_alpha   90.00
_cell.angle_beta   90.00
_cell.angle_gamma   90.00
#
_symmetry.space_group_name_H-M   'P 1'
#
loop_
_entity.id
_entity.type
_entity.pdbx_description
1 polymer ?
#
loop_
_entity_poly.entity_id
_entity_poly.type
_entity_poly.pdbx_seq_one_letter_code
_entity_poly.pdbx_strand_id
1 'polypeptide(L)'
;MGVARGRCRATGVVAGVLACVLAVAPSASADPSSVAGGASECVPDRSTIAQCFPDKALAQAIAKQVKGDAGKTGEVLTSKDVKGVSYLDFSNSQVASVQGLQVFANLGSMYLFGTRVSDVSPLAGLTKLTALYLSDTKVSDATLPSIAKLPNLQWLDLSGTQVSNVSPLAKMTKLEYLNLSGTQVSNVSPLAKMTKLEYLNLSGTQVSNVSPLAKLMKLSELDLANTKVSDVSPLAKLTKLVHLDLSGTGVLDLGVLHGLSLNNSCEPSVCATSFAGVRPSVKLAVDGDGSVSMPAPRWLDGTVVASSSTSPAGATLDAKRGVVTWKKYDAGASYSYDFKQSFTLKTDGLAVEFSGHVSGVKPTTPSKPTTPGKPTTPSKPTTPVKPTTPSKPAVSTVTMYRLYNRFTGEHFYTSSSVERDSLVKVGWRSEGTGWVAPVSGAPVYRLYNPYVAGGDHHYTMSVRERDALVKAGWRSEGIGWYSGGSVRVLREYNPYARTGTHNYTTDAKEDTALVKAGWRAEGTGWYAVKAK
;
A
#
# COMPACT_ATOMS: atom_id res chain seq x y z
N MET A 1 54.07 38.03 -21.56
CA MET A 1 54.82 38.95 -22.44
C MET A 1 54.41 38.68 -23.87
N GLY A 2 54.06 39.71 -24.65
CA GLY A 2 53.80 39.62 -26.10
C GLY A 2 52.32 39.62 -26.51
N VAL A 3 51.71 40.81 -26.56
CA VAL A 3 50.42 41.08 -27.23
C VAL A 3 50.70 41.37 -28.70
N ALA A 4 50.04 40.68 -29.64
CA ALA A 4 49.99 41.08 -31.04
C ALA A 4 48.53 41.34 -31.46
N ARG A 5 48.24 42.61 -31.72
CA ARG A 5 46.98 43.12 -32.27
C ARG A 5 47.00 42.99 -33.80
N GLY A 6 45.90 42.54 -34.39
CA GLY A 6 45.61 42.71 -35.81
C GLY A 6 44.15 43.14 -35.98
N ARG A 7 43.93 44.41 -36.39
CA ARG A 7 42.62 45.01 -36.64
C ARG A 7 42.19 44.84 -38.10
N CYS A 8 40.89 44.59 -38.25
CA CYS A 8 39.94 44.78 -39.36
C CYS A 8 40.40 45.24 -40.75
N ARG A 9 39.75 44.66 -41.78
CA ARG A 9 38.91 45.43 -42.73
C ARG A 9 37.82 44.54 -43.35
N ALA A 10 36.64 45.14 -43.48
CA ALA A 10 35.45 44.56 -44.07
C ALA A 10 35.20 45.11 -45.48
N THR A 11 34.86 44.22 -46.41
CA THR A 11 34.16 44.42 -47.68
C THR A 11 33.53 43.04 -47.96
N GLY A 12 32.22 42.80 -47.99
CA GLY A 12 31.17 43.49 -48.71
C GLY A 12 30.62 42.51 -49.76
N VAL A 13 29.37 42.05 -49.54
CA VAL A 13 28.36 41.72 -50.58
C VAL A 13 28.37 40.30 -51.24
N VAL A 14 27.38 39.50 -50.77
CA VAL A 14 26.34 38.71 -51.51
C VAL A 14 26.63 37.30 -52.05
N ALA A 15 25.74 36.39 -51.56
CA ALA A 15 25.15 35.16 -52.11
C ALA A 15 26.07 34.12 -52.79
N GLY A 16 26.06 32.84 -52.44
CA GLY A 16 24.97 32.05 -51.89
C GLY A 16 24.67 30.88 -52.82
N VAL A 17 25.60 29.93 -52.92
CA VAL A 17 25.34 28.56 -53.42
C VAL A 17 26.37 27.64 -52.74
N LEU A 18 25.91 26.67 -51.94
CA LEU A 18 26.75 25.54 -51.54
C LEU A 18 25.94 24.25 -51.63
N ALA A 19 26.30 23.44 -52.62
CA ALA A 19 25.95 22.03 -52.74
C ALA A 19 27.09 21.17 -52.16
N CYS A 20 26.68 20.17 -51.38
CA CYS A 20 27.29 18.87 -51.07
C CYS A 20 28.78 18.55 -51.32
N VAL A 21 29.41 18.11 -50.21
CA VAL A 21 30.24 16.90 -49.99
C VAL A 21 31.58 16.74 -50.75
N LEU A 22 32.69 16.79 -50.02
CA LEU A 22 33.56 15.63 -49.77
C LEU A 22 34.66 15.94 -48.72
N ALA A 23 35.02 14.88 -48.00
CA ALA A 23 35.84 14.82 -46.80
C ALA A 23 37.34 15.09 -47.02
N VAL A 24 38.00 15.65 -46.00
CA VAL A 24 39.37 15.30 -45.59
C VAL A 24 39.45 15.37 -44.06
N ALA A 25 39.87 14.26 -43.43
CA ALA A 25 40.13 14.15 -41.98
C ALA A 25 41.41 14.90 -41.58
N PRO A 26 41.61 15.17 -40.28
CA PRO A 26 42.80 14.59 -39.66
C PRO A 26 42.58 14.04 -38.24
N SER A 27 43.39 13.04 -37.96
CA SER A 27 43.65 12.41 -36.67
C SER A 27 44.14 13.40 -35.60
N ALA A 28 43.64 13.27 -34.37
CA ALA A 28 44.41 13.50 -33.15
C ALA A 28 43.69 12.86 -31.96
N SER A 29 44.36 11.91 -31.32
CA SER A 29 44.04 11.37 -29.99
C SER A 29 44.11 12.47 -28.94
N ALA A 30 43.02 12.70 -28.22
CA ALA A 30 43.01 13.50 -27.01
C ALA A 30 42.38 12.67 -25.87
N ASP A 31 43.24 12.32 -24.94
CA ASP A 31 42.99 11.66 -23.67
C ASP A 31 42.20 12.61 -22.73
N PRO A 32 41.01 12.23 -22.22
CA PRO A 32 40.28 13.06 -21.27
C PRO A 32 40.49 12.54 -19.85
N SER A 33 41.66 12.82 -19.27
CA SER A 33 41.90 12.67 -17.83
C SER A 33 42.22 14.02 -17.17
N SER A 34 41.19 14.85 -16.99
CA SER A 34 41.22 15.87 -15.92
C SER A 34 39.81 16.39 -15.59
N VAL A 35 39.14 15.71 -14.66
CA VAL A 35 38.16 16.36 -13.78
C VAL A 35 38.38 15.82 -12.37
N ALA A 36 38.70 16.74 -11.45
CA ALA A 36 38.99 16.45 -10.05
C ALA A 36 37.71 16.06 -9.28
N GLY A 37 37.87 15.09 -8.36
CA GLY A 37 36.86 14.71 -7.36
C GLY A 37 36.22 13.32 -7.52
N GLY A 38 36.87 12.38 -8.23
CA GLY A 38 36.34 11.04 -8.46
C GLY A 38 36.57 10.10 -7.28
N ALA A 39 35.52 9.40 -6.84
CA ALA A 39 35.68 8.16 -6.08
C ALA A 39 36.67 7.26 -6.84
N SER A 40 37.76 6.84 -6.19
CA SER A 40 38.70 5.90 -6.78
C SER A 40 37.93 4.68 -7.26
N GLU A 41 38.01 4.36 -8.55
CA GLU A 41 37.40 3.17 -9.11
C GLU A 41 37.85 1.95 -8.30
N CYS A 42 36.91 1.14 -7.80
CA CYS A 42 37.24 -0.03 -6.99
C CYS A 42 38.04 -1.03 -7.85
N VAL A 43 39.27 -1.34 -7.43
CA VAL A 43 40.11 -2.34 -8.09
C VAL A 43 40.31 -3.52 -7.14
N PRO A 44 39.64 -4.67 -7.36
CA PRO A 44 39.89 -5.87 -6.59
C PRO A 44 41.39 -6.22 -6.53
N ASP A 45 41.81 -6.83 -5.42
CA ASP A 45 43.19 -7.14 -5.06
C ASP A 45 44.10 -5.92 -4.76
N ARG A 46 43.57 -4.69 -4.88
CA ARG A 46 44.33 -3.44 -4.57
C ARG A 46 43.60 -2.51 -3.61
N SER A 47 42.28 -2.35 -3.80
CA SER A 47 41.45 -1.46 -2.99
C SER A 47 40.96 -2.16 -1.74
N THR A 48 40.94 -1.43 -0.62
CA THR A 48 40.22 -1.84 0.58
C THR A 48 38.71 -1.80 0.36
N ILE A 49 37.95 -2.55 1.15
CA ILE A 49 36.49 -2.54 1.11
C ILE A 49 35.94 -1.11 1.32
N ALA A 50 36.49 -0.34 2.26
CA ALA A 50 36.10 1.06 2.49
C ALA A 50 36.36 1.99 1.28
N GLN A 51 37.40 1.72 0.49
CA GLN A 51 37.68 2.47 -0.74
C GLN A 51 36.72 2.07 -1.87
N CYS A 52 36.32 0.81 -1.92
CA CYS A 52 35.38 0.30 -2.93
C CYS A 52 33.94 0.75 -2.71
N PHE A 53 33.51 0.87 -1.46
CA PHE A 53 32.13 1.18 -1.09
C PHE A 53 32.10 2.45 -0.21
N PRO A 54 31.87 3.64 -0.80
CA PRO A 54 31.90 4.91 -0.07
C PRO A 54 30.83 5.03 1.03
N ASP A 55 29.71 4.32 0.88
CA ASP A 55 28.70 4.19 1.91
C ASP A 55 29.23 3.31 3.04
N LYS A 56 29.37 3.87 4.25
CA LYS A 56 29.94 3.15 5.39
C LYS A 56 29.11 1.95 5.82
N ALA A 57 27.78 2.04 5.75
CA ALA A 57 26.90 0.93 6.09
C ALA A 57 27.05 -0.19 5.04
N LEU A 58 27.18 0.16 3.76
CA LEU A 58 27.43 -0.79 2.70
C LEU A 58 28.80 -1.45 2.86
N ALA A 59 29.85 -0.68 3.11
CA ALA A 59 31.20 -1.21 3.32
C ALA A 59 31.23 -2.20 4.48
N GLN A 60 30.58 -1.88 5.59
CA GLN A 60 30.47 -2.76 6.76
C GLN A 60 29.69 -4.04 6.42
N ALA A 61 28.56 -3.91 5.72
CA ALA A 61 27.76 -5.07 5.34
C ALA A 61 28.49 -5.98 4.34
N ILE A 62 29.20 -5.41 3.36
CA ILE A 62 30.05 -6.16 2.44
C ILE A 62 31.16 -6.86 3.19
N ALA A 63 31.88 -6.17 4.09
CA ALA A 63 32.93 -6.78 4.89
C ALA A 63 32.41 -8.01 5.66
N LYS A 64 31.25 -7.87 6.32
CA LYS A 64 30.61 -8.98 7.00
C LYS A 64 30.27 -10.13 6.05
N GLN A 65 29.71 -9.82 4.88
CA GLN A 65 29.20 -10.83 3.96
C GLN A 65 30.31 -11.58 3.21
N VAL A 66 31.39 -10.90 2.82
CA VAL A 66 32.46 -11.51 2.01
C VAL A 66 33.66 -11.99 2.83
N LYS A 67 33.85 -11.46 4.05
CA LYS A 67 34.94 -11.86 4.97
C LYS A 67 34.45 -12.57 6.26
N GLY A 68 33.13 -12.68 6.46
CA GLY A 68 32.54 -13.23 7.67
C GLY A 68 32.38 -12.19 8.80
N ASP A 69 31.87 -12.62 9.96
CA ASP A 69 31.47 -11.73 11.06
C ASP A 69 32.59 -10.82 11.61
N ALA A 70 33.85 -11.25 11.49
CA ALA A 70 35.02 -10.49 11.92
C ALA A 70 35.59 -9.54 10.84
N GLY A 71 34.99 -9.54 9.64
CA GLY A 71 35.44 -8.79 8.48
C GLY A 71 35.50 -7.28 8.72
N LYS A 72 36.62 -6.66 8.35
CA LYS A 72 36.86 -5.22 8.53
C LYS A 72 36.87 -4.48 7.20
N THR A 73 36.33 -3.27 7.20
CA THR A 73 36.30 -2.43 5.99
C THR A 73 37.69 -1.98 5.51
N GLY A 74 38.72 -2.05 6.36
CA GLY A 74 40.10 -1.79 5.98
C GLY A 74 40.80 -2.95 5.26
N GLU A 75 40.18 -4.14 5.18
CA GLU A 75 40.74 -5.27 4.45
C GLU A 75 40.63 -5.06 2.93
N VAL A 76 41.59 -5.63 2.18
CA VAL A 76 41.56 -5.64 0.72
C VAL A 76 40.41 -6.52 0.22
N LEU A 77 39.60 -5.95 -0.68
CA LEU A 77 38.60 -6.70 -1.43
C LEU A 77 39.32 -7.47 -2.54
N THR A 78 39.35 -8.79 -2.47
CA THR A 78 40.08 -9.64 -3.42
C THR A 78 39.19 -10.12 -4.56
N SER A 79 39.79 -10.54 -5.67
CA SER A 79 39.09 -11.18 -6.78
C SER A 79 38.30 -12.43 -6.34
N LYS A 80 38.78 -13.15 -5.31
CA LYS A 80 38.09 -14.31 -4.75
C LYS A 80 36.80 -13.90 -4.02
N ASP A 81 36.82 -12.77 -3.32
CA ASP A 81 35.66 -12.26 -2.55
C ASP A 81 34.51 -11.83 -3.48
N VAL A 82 34.81 -11.39 -4.71
CA VAL A 82 33.79 -10.91 -5.66
C VAL A 82 33.31 -11.99 -6.63
N LYS A 83 34.20 -12.90 -7.07
CA LYS A 83 33.91 -13.82 -8.18
C LYS A 83 32.76 -14.79 -7.89
N GLY A 84 32.61 -15.23 -6.64
CA GLY A 84 31.61 -16.21 -6.23
C GLY A 84 30.28 -15.63 -5.74
N VAL A 85 30.18 -14.31 -5.61
CA VAL A 85 28.99 -13.68 -4.99
C VAL A 85 27.87 -13.59 -6.02
N SER A 86 26.87 -14.43 -5.85
CA SER A 86 25.62 -14.44 -6.62
C SER A 86 24.44 -13.82 -5.87
N TYR A 87 24.60 -13.55 -4.56
CA TYR A 87 23.55 -13.06 -3.68
C TYR A 87 24.11 -12.02 -2.70
N LEU A 88 23.41 -10.90 -2.54
CA LEU A 88 23.70 -9.83 -1.57
C LEU A 88 22.42 -9.39 -0.86
N ASP A 89 22.49 -9.19 0.46
CA ASP A 89 21.36 -8.74 1.27
C ASP A 89 21.79 -7.64 2.24
N PHE A 90 21.17 -6.47 2.08
CA PHE A 90 21.39 -5.29 2.90
C PHE A 90 20.09 -4.78 3.53
N SER A 91 19.07 -5.64 3.60
CA SER A 91 17.73 -5.23 3.98
C SER A 91 17.65 -4.71 5.41
N ASN A 92 16.74 -3.77 5.65
CA ASN A 92 16.54 -3.07 6.92
C ASN A 92 17.81 -2.43 7.50
N SER A 93 18.74 -2.02 6.63
CA SER A 93 19.99 -1.36 7.03
C SER A 93 19.98 0.14 6.72
N GLN A 94 21.05 0.84 7.13
CA GLN A 94 21.22 2.26 6.85
C GLN A 94 21.88 2.55 5.49
N VAL A 95 22.05 1.53 4.63
CA VAL A 95 22.63 1.70 3.28
C VAL A 95 21.83 2.74 2.50
N ALA A 96 22.51 3.76 2.00
CA ALA A 96 21.94 4.87 1.24
C ALA A 96 22.48 4.93 -0.20
N SER A 97 23.64 4.34 -0.47
CA SER A 97 24.21 4.23 -1.82
C SER A 97 24.68 2.81 -2.11
N VAL A 98 24.45 2.36 -3.35
CA VAL A 98 24.92 1.08 -3.90
C VAL A 98 26.19 1.25 -4.75
N GLN A 99 26.85 2.40 -4.67
CA GLN A 99 28.11 2.64 -5.38
C GLN A 99 29.19 1.66 -4.93
N GLY A 100 29.89 1.08 -5.89
CA GLY A 100 30.88 0.03 -5.69
C GLY A 100 30.35 -1.36 -6.03
N LEU A 101 29.04 -1.60 -5.98
CA LEU A 101 28.46 -2.92 -6.25
C LEU A 101 28.63 -3.39 -7.72
N GLN A 102 29.06 -2.50 -8.62
CA GLN A 102 29.46 -2.82 -10.00
C GLN A 102 30.46 -4.00 -10.08
N VAL A 103 31.31 -4.16 -9.05
CA VAL A 103 32.36 -5.19 -9.05
C VAL A 103 31.82 -6.62 -8.92
N PHE A 104 30.57 -6.79 -8.44
CA PHE A 104 29.92 -8.09 -8.31
C PHE A 104 29.23 -8.49 -9.63
N ALA A 105 30.01 -8.63 -10.70
CA ALA A 105 29.49 -8.94 -12.05
C ALA A 105 28.70 -10.27 -12.15
N ASN A 106 28.83 -11.15 -11.16
CA ASN A 106 28.12 -12.43 -11.09
C ASN A 106 26.84 -12.40 -10.24
N LEU A 107 26.44 -11.23 -9.76
CA LEU A 107 25.27 -11.10 -8.89
C LEU A 107 23.99 -11.49 -9.63
N GLY A 108 23.25 -12.44 -9.06
CA GLY A 108 21.97 -12.93 -9.56
C GLY A 108 20.78 -12.37 -8.77
N SER A 109 20.94 -12.15 -7.46
CA SER A 109 19.88 -11.62 -6.60
C SER A 109 20.39 -10.57 -5.63
N MET A 110 19.62 -9.49 -5.47
CA MET A 110 19.94 -8.40 -4.55
C MET A 110 18.72 -8.00 -3.72
N TYR A 111 18.90 -7.93 -2.40
CA TYR A 111 17.88 -7.51 -1.44
C TYR A 111 18.30 -6.19 -0.78
N LEU A 112 17.47 -5.17 -0.97
CA LEU A 112 17.69 -3.80 -0.49
C LEU A 112 16.45 -3.26 0.23
N PHE A 113 15.52 -4.13 0.64
CA PHE A 113 14.24 -3.66 1.18
C PHE A 113 14.44 -2.92 2.51
N GLY A 114 13.67 -1.85 2.74
CA GLY A 114 13.78 -1.02 3.94
C GLY A 114 15.11 -0.27 4.09
N THR A 115 15.89 -0.13 3.01
CA THR A 115 17.11 0.70 2.98
C THR A 115 16.81 2.15 2.60
N ARG A 116 17.83 3.02 2.62
CA ARG A 116 17.72 4.43 2.24
C ARG A 116 18.13 4.69 0.79
N VAL A 117 18.35 3.65 -0.01
CA VAL A 117 18.81 3.75 -1.40
C VAL A 117 17.80 4.55 -2.23
N SER A 118 18.30 5.57 -2.94
CA SER A 118 17.50 6.37 -3.87
C SER A 118 17.98 6.28 -5.32
N ASP A 119 19.26 5.96 -5.53
CA ASP A 119 19.84 5.79 -6.86
C ASP A 119 20.41 4.38 -7.03
N VAL A 120 19.92 3.67 -8.05
CA VAL A 120 20.39 2.33 -8.46
C VAL A 120 21.10 2.36 -9.81
N SER A 121 21.47 3.55 -10.31
CA SER A 121 22.31 3.68 -11.50
C SER A 121 23.61 2.85 -11.48
N PRO A 122 24.28 2.65 -10.31
CA PRO A 122 25.41 1.73 -10.21
C PRO A 122 25.10 0.29 -10.64
N LEU A 123 23.85 -0.16 -10.55
CA LEU A 123 23.48 -1.55 -10.84
C LEU A 123 23.27 -1.81 -12.33
N ALA A 124 23.17 -0.79 -13.18
CA ALA A 124 22.73 -0.89 -14.57
C ALA A 124 23.56 -1.86 -15.45
N GLY A 125 24.81 -2.14 -15.06
CA GLY A 125 25.71 -3.06 -15.77
C GLY A 125 25.67 -4.52 -15.28
N LEU A 126 24.89 -4.84 -14.25
CA LEU A 126 24.83 -6.18 -13.65
C LEU A 126 23.96 -7.13 -14.50
N THR A 127 24.52 -7.55 -15.64
CA THR A 127 23.78 -8.32 -16.66
C THR A 127 23.26 -9.68 -16.21
N LYS A 128 23.80 -10.25 -15.12
CA LYS A 128 23.34 -11.52 -14.54
C LYS A 128 22.23 -11.38 -13.50
N LEU A 129 21.86 -10.16 -13.13
CA LEU A 129 20.84 -9.91 -12.11
C LEU A 129 19.47 -10.36 -12.62
N THR A 130 18.86 -11.32 -11.92
CA THR A 130 17.53 -11.85 -12.20
C THR A 130 16.50 -11.41 -11.17
N ALA A 131 16.91 -11.10 -9.94
CA ALA A 131 16.02 -10.65 -8.87
C ALA A 131 16.54 -9.38 -8.17
N LEU A 132 15.68 -8.38 -8.03
CA LEU A 132 15.98 -7.11 -7.37
C LEU A 132 14.82 -6.67 -6.48
N TYR A 133 15.06 -6.62 -5.17
CA TYR A 133 14.06 -6.24 -4.17
C TYR A 133 14.41 -4.88 -3.57
N LEU A 134 13.59 -3.87 -3.86
CA LEU A 134 13.77 -2.46 -3.49
C LEU A 134 12.58 -1.93 -2.69
N SER A 135 11.79 -2.81 -2.08
CA SER A 135 10.61 -2.42 -1.31
C SER A 135 10.97 -1.47 -0.16
N ASP A 136 10.13 -0.47 0.08
CA ASP A 136 10.31 0.54 1.13
C ASP A 136 11.67 1.29 1.06
N THR A 137 12.20 1.47 -0.15
CA THR A 137 13.38 2.33 -0.41
C THR A 137 12.97 3.74 -0.88
N LYS A 138 13.97 4.60 -1.10
CA LYS A 138 13.78 5.97 -1.63
C LYS A 138 13.84 6.03 -3.16
N VAL A 139 13.77 4.89 -3.84
CA VAL A 139 13.73 4.82 -5.30
C VAL A 139 12.51 5.58 -5.84
N SER A 140 12.72 6.30 -6.94
CA SER A 140 11.72 7.08 -7.64
C SER A 140 11.91 6.98 -9.17
N ASP A 141 11.06 7.65 -9.93
CA ASP A 141 11.09 7.64 -11.40
C ASP A 141 12.46 7.97 -12.01
N ALA A 142 13.28 8.76 -11.32
CA ALA A 142 14.59 9.20 -11.79
C ALA A 142 15.56 8.05 -12.07
N THR A 143 15.45 6.92 -11.36
CA THR A 143 16.41 5.80 -11.46
C THR A 143 15.85 4.59 -12.21
N LEU A 144 14.54 4.57 -12.55
CA LEU A 144 13.94 3.48 -13.33
C LEU A 144 14.60 3.21 -14.70
N PRO A 145 15.09 4.22 -15.46
CA PRO A 145 15.83 3.96 -16.69
C PRO A 145 17.08 3.10 -16.50
N SER A 146 17.67 3.08 -15.30
CA SER A 146 18.80 2.22 -14.95
C SER A 146 18.37 0.78 -14.73
N ILE A 147 17.24 0.55 -14.04
CA ILE A 147 16.64 -0.79 -13.87
C ILE A 147 16.26 -1.38 -15.23
N ALA A 148 15.73 -0.56 -16.14
CA ALA A 148 15.36 -0.97 -17.49
C ALA A 148 16.53 -1.49 -18.36
N LYS A 149 17.79 -1.25 -17.95
CA LYS A 149 18.99 -1.77 -18.63
C LYS A 149 19.35 -3.19 -18.21
N LEU A 150 18.72 -3.74 -17.17
CA LEU A 150 18.97 -5.09 -16.66
C LEU A 150 18.29 -6.13 -17.57
N PRO A 151 19.03 -6.83 -18.45
CA PRO A 151 18.44 -7.57 -19.57
C PRO A 151 17.82 -8.92 -19.19
N ASN A 152 18.04 -9.38 -17.96
CA ASN A 152 17.66 -10.70 -17.46
C ASN A 152 16.77 -10.65 -16.21
N LEU A 153 16.30 -9.47 -15.80
CA LEU A 153 15.47 -9.34 -14.62
C LEU A 153 14.13 -10.07 -14.80
N GLN A 154 13.78 -10.90 -13.82
CA GLN A 154 12.58 -11.75 -13.75
C GLN A 154 11.74 -11.41 -12.52
N TRP A 155 12.37 -11.05 -11.40
CA TRP A 155 11.71 -10.59 -10.17
C TRP A 155 12.09 -9.14 -9.86
N LEU A 156 11.09 -8.28 -9.77
CA LEU A 156 11.26 -6.88 -9.39
C LEU A 156 10.24 -6.49 -8.32
N ASP A 157 10.73 -6.08 -7.17
CA ASP A 157 9.91 -5.49 -6.11
C ASP A 157 10.25 -4.01 -5.93
N LEU A 158 9.24 -3.15 -6.15
CA LEU A 158 9.29 -1.71 -5.98
C LEU A 158 8.18 -1.23 -5.02
N SER A 159 7.62 -2.10 -4.18
CA SER A 159 6.53 -1.71 -3.28
C SER A 159 6.95 -0.63 -2.29
N GLY A 160 6.03 0.27 -1.94
CA GLY A 160 6.30 1.34 -0.97
C GLY A 160 7.36 2.36 -1.41
N THR A 161 7.77 2.34 -2.68
CA THR A 161 8.68 3.34 -3.26
C THR A 161 7.92 4.56 -3.79
N GLN A 162 8.66 5.59 -4.24
CA GLN A 162 8.08 6.83 -4.79
C GLN A 162 7.87 6.77 -6.31
N VAL A 163 7.74 5.56 -6.87
CA VAL A 163 7.55 5.35 -8.30
C VAL A 163 6.14 5.73 -8.72
N SER A 164 6.02 6.44 -9.84
CA SER A 164 4.75 6.86 -10.44
C SER A 164 4.69 6.55 -11.94
N ASN A 165 5.84 6.54 -12.62
CA ASN A 165 5.94 6.32 -14.06
C ASN A 165 6.76 5.06 -14.39
N VAL A 166 6.05 3.99 -14.72
CA VAL A 166 6.65 2.70 -15.10
C VAL A 166 6.97 2.58 -16.60
N SER A 167 6.89 3.67 -17.38
CA SER A 167 7.23 3.65 -18.82
C SER A 167 8.61 3.08 -19.14
N PRO A 168 9.68 3.33 -18.34
CA PRO A 168 10.98 2.71 -18.59
C PRO A 168 10.96 1.18 -18.56
N LEU A 169 10.02 0.55 -17.83
CA LEU A 169 9.93 -0.90 -17.71
C LEU A 169 9.35 -1.59 -18.96
N ALA A 170 8.83 -0.85 -19.95
CA ALA A 170 8.06 -1.39 -21.07
C ALA A 170 8.77 -2.48 -21.90
N LYS A 171 10.10 -2.54 -21.85
CA LYS A 171 10.93 -3.52 -22.58
C LYS A 171 11.34 -4.73 -21.73
N MET A 172 11.01 -4.76 -20.44
CA MET A 172 11.39 -5.83 -19.51
C MET A 172 10.46 -7.04 -19.66
N THR A 173 10.40 -7.62 -20.86
CA THR A 173 9.47 -8.70 -21.23
C THR A 173 9.80 -10.06 -20.61
N LYS A 174 10.89 -10.14 -19.83
CA LYS A 174 11.28 -11.32 -19.05
C LYS A 174 10.71 -11.34 -17.63
N LEU A 175 10.08 -10.25 -17.17
CA LEU A 175 9.50 -10.22 -15.83
C LEU A 175 8.40 -11.28 -15.68
N GLU A 176 8.51 -12.03 -14.58
CA GLU A 176 7.57 -13.07 -14.13
C GLU A 176 6.88 -12.63 -12.83
N TYR A 177 7.58 -11.84 -12.01
CA TYR A 177 7.07 -11.23 -10.79
C TYR A 177 7.31 -9.72 -10.79
N LEU A 178 6.24 -8.96 -10.56
CA LEU A 178 6.30 -7.51 -10.40
C LEU A 178 5.43 -7.04 -9.23
N ASN A 179 6.06 -6.42 -8.24
CA ASN A 179 5.36 -5.78 -7.13
C ASN A 179 5.52 -4.24 -7.21
N LEU A 180 4.38 -3.55 -7.33
CA LEU A 180 4.25 -2.09 -7.36
C LEU A 180 3.31 -1.60 -6.26
N SER A 181 3.00 -2.41 -5.24
CA SER A 181 2.03 -2.06 -4.21
C SER A 181 2.45 -0.81 -3.44
N GLY A 182 1.49 0.03 -3.05
CA GLY A 182 1.74 1.25 -2.29
C GLY A 182 2.57 2.32 -3.03
N THR A 183 2.73 2.20 -4.36
CA THR A 183 3.34 3.23 -5.20
C THR A 183 2.29 4.22 -5.73
N GLN A 184 2.73 5.23 -6.48
CA GLN A 184 1.85 6.26 -7.07
C GLN A 184 1.47 5.95 -8.53
N VAL A 185 1.69 4.71 -8.99
CA VAL A 185 1.43 4.31 -10.37
C VAL A 185 -0.06 4.43 -10.70
N SER A 186 -0.38 5.02 -11.85
CA SER A 186 -1.75 5.12 -12.39
C SER A 186 -1.90 4.53 -13.78
N ASN A 187 -0.83 4.55 -14.59
CA ASN A 187 -0.82 4.05 -15.95
C ASN A 187 -0.01 2.75 -16.06
N VAL A 188 -0.70 1.64 -16.33
CA VAL A 188 -0.10 0.30 -16.51
C VAL A 188 0.05 -0.10 -17.99
N SER A 189 -0.19 0.82 -18.94
CA SER A 189 0.05 0.56 -20.37
C SER A 189 1.45 0.01 -20.68
N PRO A 190 2.54 0.45 -20.01
CA PRO A 190 3.86 -0.13 -20.20
C PRO A 190 3.96 -1.63 -19.92
N LEU A 191 3.07 -2.19 -19.09
CA LEU A 191 3.12 -3.60 -18.69
C LEU A 191 2.55 -4.55 -19.75
N ALA A 192 1.86 -4.04 -20.78
CA ALA A 192 1.09 -4.83 -21.74
C ALA A 192 1.88 -5.89 -22.53
N LYS A 193 3.21 -5.77 -22.59
CA LYS A 193 4.12 -6.69 -23.30
C LYS A 193 4.81 -7.69 -22.37
N MET A 194 4.59 -7.62 -21.06
CA MET A 194 5.21 -8.52 -20.07
C MET A 194 4.44 -9.84 -20.00
N THR A 195 4.24 -10.51 -21.13
CA THR A 195 3.40 -11.73 -21.27
C THR A 195 3.90 -12.95 -20.49
N LYS A 196 5.06 -12.83 -19.83
CA LYS A 196 5.60 -13.79 -18.90
C LYS A 196 5.16 -13.58 -17.45
N LEU A 197 4.54 -12.45 -17.10
CA LEU A 197 4.09 -12.19 -15.74
C LEU A 197 3.13 -13.27 -15.25
N GLU A 198 3.44 -13.81 -14.08
CA GLU A 198 2.64 -14.78 -13.33
C GLU A 198 2.09 -14.11 -12.07
N TYR A 199 2.86 -13.21 -11.45
CA TYR A 199 2.47 -12.40 -10.29
C TYR A 199 2.54 -10.89 -10.59
N LEU A 200 1.45 -10.18 -10.30
CA LEU A 200 1.39 -8.73 -10.36
C LEU A 200 0.64 -8.15 -9.16
N ASN A 201 1.32 -7.32 -8.36
CA ASN A 201 0.69 -6.58 -7.28
C ASN A 201 0.65 -5.08 -7.58
N LEU A 202 -0.56 -4.53 -7.66
CA LEU A 202 -0.87 -3.11 -7.89
C LEU A 202 -1.68 -2.53 -6.71
N SER A 203 -1.73 -3.19 -5.56
CA SER A 203 -2.55 -2.73 -4.44
C SER A 203 -2.13 -1.37 -3.92
N GLY A 204 -3.08 -0.55 -3.47
CA GLY A 204 -2.83 0.80 -2.96
C GLY A 204 -2.28 1.78 -4.00
N THR A 205 -2.28 1.43 -5.29
CA THR A 205 -1.90 2.33 -6.38
C THR A 205 -3.07 3.17 -6.87
N GLN A 206 -2.83 4.04 -7.86
CA GLN A 206 -3.83 4.93 -8.45
C GLN A 206 -4.42 4.38 -9.76
N VAL A 207 -4.21 3.09 -10.06
CA VAL A 207 -4.67 2.44 -11.29
C VAL A 207 -6.19 2.43 -11.35
N SER A 208 -6.75 2.81 -12.51
CA SER A 208 -8.19 2.73 -12.80
C SER A 208 -8.51 1.91 -14.05
N ASN A 209 -7.55 1.78 -14.97
CA ASN A 209 -7.73 1.06 -16.23
C ASN A 209 -6.81 -0.17 -16.31
N VAL A 210 -7.40 -1.35 -16.31
CA VAL A 210 -6.69 -2.65 -16.40
C VAL A 210 -6.71 -3.26 -17.80
N SER A 211 -7.23 -2.54 -18.81
CA SER A 211 -7.22 -3.00 -20.22
C SER A 211 -5.83 -3.43 -20.73
N PRO A 212 -4.72 -2.76 -20.36
CA PRO A 212 -3.38 -3.22 -20.73
C PRO A 212 -3.02 -4.63 -20.27
N LEU A 213 -3.68 -5.15 -19.23
CA LEU A 213 -3.38 -6.46 -18.63
C LEU A 213 -4.06 -7.62 -19.37
N ALA A 214 -4.99 -7.35 -20.30
CA ALA A 214 -5.86 -8.35 -20.94
C ALA A 214 -5.12 -9.46 -21.73
N LYS A 215 -3.83 -9.27 -22.04
CA LYS A 215 -2.99 -10.24 -22.78
C LYS A 215 -1.97 -10.96 -21.91
N LEU A 216 -1.97 -10.72 -20.61
CA LEU A 216 -1.06 -11.35 -19.66
C LEU A 216 -1.59 -12.74 -19.26
N MET A 217 -1.78 -13.61 -20.25
CA MET A 217 -2.45 -14.91 -20.14
C MET A 217 -1.76 -15.92 -19.19
N LYS A 218 -0.58 -15.55 -18.66
CA LYS A 218 0.16 -16.32 -17.66
C LYS A 218 -0.11 -15.87 -16.22
N LEU A 219 -0.75 -14.72 -16.00
CA LEU A 219 -1.07 -14.24 -14.66
C LEU A 219 -1.87 -15.29 -13.91
N SER A 220 -1.31 -15.75 -12.79
CA SER A 220 -1.97 -16.59 -11.80
C SER A 220 -2.39 -15.75 -10.59
N GLU A 221 -1.69 -14.66 -10.31
CA GLU A 221 -1.96 -13.80 -9.16
C GLU A 221 -2.00 -12.33 -9.57
N LEU A 222 -3.12 -11.67 -9.25
CA LEU A 222 -3.31 -10.24 -9.49
C LEU A 222 -3.96 -9.59 -8.27
N ASP A 223 -3.24 -8.67 -7.65
CA ASP A 223 -3.74 -7.87 -6.54
C ASP A 223 -4.03 -6.43 -7.01
N LEU A 224 -5.30 -6.05 -6.96
CA LEU A 224 -5.82 -4.71 -7.30
C LEU A 224 -6.44 -4.03 -6.07
N ALA A 225 -6.17 -4.51 -4.86
CA ALA A 225 -6.79 -4.00 -3.65
C ALA A 225 -6.54 -2.49 -3.48
N ASN A 226 -7.53 -1.73 -3.05
CA ASN A 226 -7.46 -0.29 -2.81
C ASN A 226 -6.98 0.52 -4.03
N THR A 227 -7.33 0.07 -5.23
CA THR A 227 -7.14 0.83 -6.48
C THR A 227 -8.44 1.53 -6.91
N LYS A 228 -8.38 2.29 -8.01
CA LYS A 228 -9.53 3.00 -8.60
C LYS A 228 -10.21 2.20 -9.72
N VAL A 229 -9.92 0.90 -9.82
CA VAL A 229 -10.50 0.02 -10.84
C VAL A 229 -12.00 -0.14 -10.59
N SER A 230 -12.80 -0.05 -11.65
CA SER A 230 -14.25 -0.26 -11.61
C SER A 230 -14.76 -1.19 -12.71
N ASP A 231 -14.00 -1.32 -13.80
CA ASP A 231 -14.25 -2.27 -14.88
C ASP A 231 -13.16 -3.34 -14.90
N VAL A 232 -13.57 -4.59 -14.70
CA VAL A 232 -12.71 -5.79 -14.73
C VAL A 232 -12.99 -6.69 -15.94
N SER A 233 -13.85 -6.27 -16.87
CA SER A 233 -14.13 -6.99 -18.11
C SER A 233 -12.86 -7.36 -18.90
N PRO A 234 -11.79 -6.54 -18.95
CA PRO A 234 -10.55 -6.93 -19.61
C PRO A 234 -9.86 -8.17 -19.03
N LEU A 235 -10.17 -8.54 -17.78
CA LEU A 235 -9.57 -9.69 -17.09
C LEU A 235 -10.30 -11.01 -17.38
N ALA A 236 -11.47 -10.98 -18.02
CA ALA A 236 -12.35 -12.15 -18.19
C ALA A 236 -11.72 -13.33 -18.96
N LYS A 237 -10.65 -13.09 -19.74
CA LYS A 237 -9.94 -14.11 -20.51
C LYS A 237 -8.68 -14.65 -19.82
N LEU A 238 -8.32 -14.13 -18.65
CA LEU A 238 -7.16 -14.58 -17.89
C LEU A 238 -7.46 -15.89 -17.16
N THR A 239 -7.73 -16.97 -17.91
CA THR A 239 -8.21 -18.24 -17.37
C THR A 239 -7.22 -18.98 -16.47
N LYS A 240 -5.96 -18.54 -16.42
CA LYS A 240 -4.94 -19.02 -15.48
C LYS A 240 -4.94 -18.29 -14.14
N LEU A 241 -5.72 -17.22 -14.02
CA LEU A 241 -5.82 -16.47 -12.78
C LEU A 241 -6.40 -17.41 -11.71
N VAL A 242 -5.68 -17.52 -10.61
CA VAL A 242 -6.01 -18.33 -9.45
C VAL A 242 -6.40 -17.43 -8.28
N HIS A 243 -5.66 -16.32 -8.14
CA HIS A 243 -5.86 -15.33 -7.09
C HIS A 243 -6.11 -13.95 -7.71
N LEU A 244 -7.23 -13.34 -7.30
CA LEU A 244 -7.63 -12.00 -7.68
C LEU A 244 -8.16 -11.26 -6.44
N ASP A 245 -7.44 -10.23 -6.00
CA ASP A 245 -7.92 -9.34 -4.94
C ASP A 245 -8.49 -8.04 -5.53
N LEU A 246 -9.75 -7.78 -5.24
CA LEU A 246 -10.49 -6.58 -5.67
C LEU A 246 -10.93 -5.74 -4.46
N SER A 247 -10.37 -5.99 -3.28
CA SER A 247 -10.76 -5.34 -2.04
C SER A 247 -10.67 -3.83 -2.17
N GLY A 248 -11.67 -3.07 -1.71
CA GLY A 248 -11.57 -1.60 -1.80
C GLY A 248 -11.50 -1.00 -3.21
N THR A 249 -11.80 -1.76 -4.27
CA THR A 249 -11.97 -1.23 -5.64
C THR A 249 -13.40 -0.71 -5.86
N GLY A 250 -13.63 -0.04 -6.99
CA GLY A 250 -14.93 0.42 -7.48
C GLY A 250 -15.75 -0.61 -8.27
N VAL A 251 -15.39 -1.89 -8.24
CA VAL A 251 -16.02 -2.93 -9.06
C VAL A 251 -17.42 -3.26 -8.53
N LEU A 252 -18.41 -3.27 -9.41
CA LEU A 252 -19.78 -3.65 -9.07
C LEU A 252 -20.27 -4.90 -9.79
N ASP A 253 -19.67 -5.25 -10.93
CA ASP A 253 -20.10 -6.39 -11.73
C ASP A 253 -19.00 -7.45 -11.77
N LEU A 254 -19.16 -8.51 -10.99
CA LEU A 254 -18.32 -9.70 -11.05
C LEU A 254 -18.84 -10.74 -12.06
N GLY A 255 -20.05 -10.57 -12.59
CA GLY A 255 -20.64 -11.48 -13.57
C GLY A 255 -19.83 -11.56 -14.86
N VAL A 256 -19.06 -10.52 -15.19
CA VAL A 256 -18.12 -10.54 -16.33
C VAL A 256 -16.97 -11.54 -16.13
N LEU A 257 -16.72 -11.99 -14.90
CA LEU A 257 -15.66 -12.94 -14.54
C LEU A 257 -16.14 -14.38 -14.38
N HIS A 258 -17.40 -14.69 -14.72
CA HIS A 258 -18.00 -16.03 -14.59
C HIS A 258 -17.21 -17.17 -15.25
N GLY A 259 -16.40 -16.86 -16.27
CA GLY A 259 -15.57 -17.82 -17.00
C GLY A 259 -14.22 -18.15 -16.35
N LEU A 260 -13.84 -17.46 -15.26
CA LEU A 260 -12.58 -17.72 -14.57
C LEU A 260 -12.73 -18.95 -13.66
N SER A 261 -11.84 -19.93 -13.86
CA SER A 261 -11.73 -21.11 -12.99
C SER A 261 -10.78 -20.82 -11.83
N LEU A 262 -11.24 -20.02 -10.88
CA LEU A 262 -10.44 -19.65 -9.70
C LEU A 262 -10.38 -20.86 -8.74
N ASN A 263 -9.20 -21.43 -8.55
CA ASN A 263 -8.96 -22.67 -7.80
C ASN A 263 -7.96 -22.48 -6.64
N ASN A 264 -8.42 -22.47 -5.39
CA ASN A 264 -7.57 -22.21 -4.21
C ASN A 264 -6.70 -23.40 -3.75
N SER A 265 -5.82 -23.95 -4.59
CA SER A 265 -4.82 -24.95 -4.14
C SER A 265 -3.42 -24.33 -3.99
N CYS A 266 -3.10 -23.62 -2.89
CA CYS A 266 -1.73 -23.14 -2.61
C CYS A 266 -1.37 -22.98 -1.11
N GLU A 267 -0.08 -23.20 -0.82
CA GLU A 267 0.67 -23.18 0.46
C GLU A 267 0.70 -21.81 1.20
N PRO A 268 1.04 -21.77 2.52
CA PRO A 268 0.52 -20.79 3.47
C PRO A 268 1.26 -19.44 3.60
N SER A 269 2.11 -19.03 2.64
CA SER A 269 2.85 -17.75 2.74
C SER A 269 2.36 -16.63 1.82
N VAL A 270 1.50 -16.92 0.84
CA VAL A 270 0.91 -15.92 -0.08
C VAL A 270 -0.44 -16.47 -0.54
N CYS A 271 -1.55 -16.07 0.07
CA CYS A 271 -2.90 -16.23 -0.52
C CYS A 271 -3.99 -15.60 0.36
N ALA A 272 -4.72 -14.62 -0.19
CA ALA A 272 -6.05 -14.20 0.26
C ALA A 272 -7.09 -14.47 -0.84
N THR A 273 -7.22 -15.73 -1.26
CA THR A 273 -8.42 -16.34 -1.90
C THR A 273 -9.37 -15.40 -2.69
N SER A 274 -9.16 -15.40 -4.01
CA SER A 274 -10.07 -15.22 -5.14
C SER A 274 -11.20 -14.16 -5.23
N PHE A 275 -11.78 -13.58 -4.16
CA PHE A 275 -12.53 -12.30 -4.22
C PHE A 275 -12.74 -11.78 -2.79
N ALA A 276 -11.75 -11.08 -2.24
CA ALA A 276 -11.96 -10.37 -0.99
C ALA A 276 -12.66 -9.01 -1.27
N GLY A 277 -13.84 -8.80 -0.66
CA GLY A 277 -14.28 -7.52 -0.09
C GLY A 277 -14.17 -6.25 -0.95
N VAL A 278 -14.78 -6.23 -2.14
CA VAL A 278 -14.87 -5.00 -2.94
C VAL A 278 -15.61 -3.91 -2.16
N ARG A 279 -14.97 -2.79 -1.79
CA ARG A 279 -15.66 -1.63 -1.18
C ARG A 279 -15.85 -0.52 -2.22
N PRO A 280 -16.89 -0.60 -3.07
CA PRO A 280 -17.05 0.26 -4.22
C PRO A 280 -17.45 1.67 -3.83
N SER A 281 -16.53 2.61 -4.01
CA SER A 281 -16.87 4.03 -4.02
C SER A 281 -17.42 4.39 -5.41
N VAL A 282 -18.74 4.33 -5.59
CA VAL A 282 -19.39 4.57 -6.90
C VAL A 282 -20.01 5.95 -6.95
N LYS A 283 -19.84 6.64 -8.09
CA LYS A 283 -20.51 7.90 -8.35
C LYS A 283 -21.99 7.65 -8.63
N LEU A 284 -22.86 8.31 -7.86
CA LEU A 284 -24.30 8.27 -8.06
C LEU A 284 -24.69 9.15 -9.26
N ALA A 285 -25.66 8.68 -10.04
CA ALA A 285 -26.29 9.44 -11.11
C ALA A 285 -27.54 10.16 -10.59
N VAL A 286 -27.85 11.33 -11.15
CA VAL A 286 -29.11 12.04 -10.93
C VAL A 286 -29.89 11.96 -12.22
N ASP A 287 -31.05 11.33 -12.18
CA ASP A 287 -31.92 11.11 -13.32
C ASP A 287 -32.75 12.35 -13.65
N GLY A 288 -33.29 12.41 -14.87
CA GLY A 288 -34.06 13.57 -15.36
C GLY A 288 -35.34 13.86 -14.58
N ASP A 289 -35.85 12.88 -13.83
CA ASP A 289 -37.00 13.02 -12.92
C ASP A 289 -36.60 13.46 -11.50
N GLY A 290 -35.31 13.71 -11.27
CA GLY A 290 -34.75 14.09 -9.98
C GLY A 290 -34.46 12.92 -9.04
N SER A 291 -34.68 11.67 -9.45
CA SER A 291 -34.26 10.50 -8.68
C SER A 291 -32.74 10.30 -8.72
N VAL A 292 -32.22 9.55 -7.75
CA VAL A 292 -30.79 9.17 -7.71
C VAL A 292 -30.68 7.70 -8.03
N SER A 293 -29.77 7.33 -8.93
CA SER A 293 -29.57 5.95 -9.35
C SER A 293 -28.10 5.52 -9.37
N MET A 294 -27.91 4.20 -9.29
CA MET A 294 -26.62 3.56 -9.51
C MET A 294 -26.81 2.21 -10.20
N PRO A 295 -25.77 1.68 -10.87
CA PRO A 295 -25.73 0.27 -11.25
C PRO A 295 -25.82 -0.63 -10.02
N ALA A 296 -26.65 -1.68 -10.10
CA ALA A 296 -26.77 -2.66 -9.03
C ALA A 296 -25.58 -3.62 -9.02
N PRO A 297 -25.05 -4.02 -7.84
CA PRO A 297 -23.97 -4.99 -7.77
C PRO A 297 -24.40 -6.34 -8.35
N ARG A 298 -23.52 -7.03 -9.09
CA ARG A 298 -23.76 -8.34 -9.70
C ARG A 298 -22.73 -9.35 -9.23
N TRP A 299 -23.21 -10.52 -8.83
CA TRP A 299 -22.39 -11.64 -8.42
C TRP A 299 -21.83 -12.41 -9.62
N LEU A 300 -20.96 -13.39 -9.36
CA LEU A 300 -20.26 -14.18 -10.38
C LEU A 300 -21.19 -14.92 -11.34
N ASP A 301 -22.36 -15.35 -10.88
CA ASP A 301 -23.38 -15.98 -11.72
C ASP A 301 -24.25 -14.96 -12.49
N GLY A 302 -23.92 -13.67 -12.39
CA GLY A 302 -24.63 -12.57 -13.01
C GLY A 302 -25.89 -12.12 -12.23
N THR A 303 -26.21 -12.76 -11.11
CA THR A 303 -27.35 -12.37 -10.28
C THR A 303 -27.12 -11.02 -9.63
N VAL A 304 -28.19 -10.22 -9.53
CA VAL A 304 -28.13 -8.91 -8.89
C VAL A 304 -28.19 -9.07 -7.37
N VAL A 305 -27.30 -8.40 -6.65
CA VAL A 305 -27.17 -8.50 -5.19
C VAL A 305 -28.05 -7.44 -4.52
N ALA A 306 -28.99 -7.91 -3.71
CA ALA A 306 -29.85 -7.04 -2.90
C ALA A 306 -29.08 -6.38 -1.74
N SER A 307 -29.56 -5.23 -1.29
CA SER A 307 -28.94 -4.51 -0.16
C SER A 307 -29.09 -5.27 1.15
N SER A 308 -28.07 -5.20 2.00
CA SER A 308 -28.17 -5.46 3.43
C SER A 308 -28.70 -4.25 4.20
N SER A 309 -28.36 -3.03 3.75
CA SER A 309 -28.92 -1.77 4.27
C SER A 309 -28.87 -0.65 3.23
N THR A 310 -29.73 0.36 3.40
CA THR A 310 -29.74 1.57 2.55
C THR A 310 -29.94 2.83 3.37
N SER A 311 -29.36 3.94 2.92
CA SER A 311 -29.56 5.27 3.48
C SER A 311 -29.79 6.30 2.35
N PRO A 312 -30.72 7.26 2.48
CA PRO A 312 -31.91 7.14 3.30
C PRO A 312 -32.67 5.85 2.92
N ALA A 313 -33.49 5.35 3.84
CA ALA A 313 -34.32 4.18 3.57
C ALA A 313 -35.23 4.43 2.35
N GLY A 314 -35.52 3.38 1.57
CA GLY A 314 -36.42 3.45 0.42
C GLY A 314 -35.75 3.35 -0.96
N ALA A 315 -34.51 2.86 -1.04
CA ALA A 315 -33.95 2.44 -2.32
C ALA A 315 -34.80 1.31 -2.93
N THR A 316 -35.07 1.36 -4.22
CA THR A 316 -35.76 0.32 -4.97
C THR A 316 -34.78 -0.35 -5.93
N LEU A 317 -34.72 -1.68 -5.92
CA LEU A 317 -33.93 -2.46 -6.85
C LEU A 317 -34.77 -2.88 -8.07
N ASP A 318 -34.41 -2.42 -9.27
CA ASP A 318 -34.93 -2.94 -10.54
C ASP A 318 -33.97 -4.02 -11.04
N ALA A 319 -34.22 -5.27 -10.67
CA ALA A 319 -33.37 -6.41 -11.05
C ALA A 319 -33.33 -6.66 -12.57
N LYS A 320 -34.37 -6.26 -13.31
CA LYS A 320 -34.41 -6.42 -14.77
C LYS A 320 -33.48 -5.44 -15.47
N ARG A 321 -33.47 -4.19 -14.99
CA ARG A 321 -32.57 -3.15 -15.51
C ARG A 321 -31.18 -3.21 -14.85
N GLY A 322 -31.03 -3.87 -13.70
CA GLY A 322 -29.80 -3.89 -12.93
C GLY A 322 -29.48 -2.52 -12.33
N VAL A 323 -30.50 -1.80 -11.85
CA VAL A 323 -30.37 -0.43 -11.34
C VAL A 323 -31.00 -0.33 -9.95
N VAL A 324 -30.32 0.37 -9.05
CA VAL A 324 -30.86 0.79 -7.74
C VAL A 324 -31.24 2.25 -7.82
N THR A 325 -32.45 2.61 -7.38
CA THR A 325 -32.98 3.98 -7.45
C THR A 325 -33.55 4.46 -6.12
N TRP A 326 -33.26 5.69 -5.74
CA TRP A 326 -33.94 6.43 -4.67
C TRP A 326 -34.89 7.46 -5.28
N LYS A 327 -36.19 7.28 -5.02
CA LYS A 327 -37.24 8.18 -5.53
C LYS A 327 -37.34 9.50 -4.76
N LYS A 328 -36.84 9.56 -3.52
CA LYS A 328 -36.87 10.77 -2.69
C LYS A 328 -35.48 11.38 -2.62
N TYR A 329 -35.38 12.63 -3.05
CA TYR A 329 -34.11 13.32 -3.28
C TYR A 329 -34.02 14.63 -2.49
N ASP A 330 -33.34 14.58 -1.35
CA ASP A 330 -33.05 15.77 -0.55
C ASP A 330 -31.67 16.34 -0.92
N ALA A 331 -31.60 17.66 -1.13
CA ALA A 331 -30.36 18.32 -1.52
C ALA A 331 -29.32 18.28 -0.39
N GLY A 332 -28.08 17.85 -0.69
CA GLY A 332 -27.03 17.69 0.31
C GLY A 332 -27.14 16.42 1.16
N ALA A 333 -28.16 15.59 0.96
CA ALA A 333 -28.25 14.28 1.61
C ALA A 333 -27.18 13.32 1.07
N SER A 334 -26.73 12.43 1.95
CA SER A 334 -25.86 11.30 1.61
C SER A 334 -26.72 10.06 1.37
N TYR A 335 -26.45 9.38 0.26
CA TYR A 335 -27.12 8.14 -0.12
C TYR A 335 -26.12 7.00 0.01
N SER A 336 -26.56 5.84 0.49
CA SER A 336 -25.76 4.62 0.53
C SER A 336 -26.53 3.35 0.25
N TYR A 337 -25.86 2.39 -0.41
CA TYR A 337 -26.34 1.02 -0.62
C TYR A 337 -25.25 0.08 -0.13
N ASP A 338 -25.51 -0.51 1.03
CA ASP A 338 -24.67 -1.57 1.58
C ASP A 338 -25.20 -2.90 1.06
N PHE A 339 -24.30 -3.75 0.61
CA PHE A 339 -24.63 -5.09 0.20
C PHE A 339 -23.61 -6.07 0.76
N LYS A 340 -24.04 -7.31 0.95
CA LYS A 340 -23.17 -8.41 1.34
C LYS A 340 -23.75 -9.69 0.78
N GLN A 341 -23.01 -10.30 -0.13
CA GLN A 341 -23.24 -11.65 -0.63
C GLN A 341 -22.06 -12.50 -0.21
N SER A 342 -22.34 -13.60 0.49
CA SER A 342 -21.34 -14.61 0.82
C SER A 342 -21.67 -15.90 0.08
N PHE A 343 -20.65 -16.58 -0.43
CA PHE A 343 -20.77 -17.92 -1.00
C PHE A 343 -19.63 -18.79 -0.48
N THR A 344 -19.96 -20.01 -0.05
CA THR A 344 -18.96 -20.98 0.37
C THR A 344 -18.58 -21.85 -0.83
N LEU A 345 -17.31 -21.82 -1.21
CA LEU A 345 -16.80 -22.72 -2.26
C LEU A 345 -16.90 -24.17 -1.78
N LYS A 346 -17.44 -25.03 -2.65
CA LYS A 346 -17.69 -26.45 -2.33
C LYS A 346 -16.40 -27.26 -2.11
N THR A 347 -15.26 -26.76 -2.58
CA THR A 347 -13.98 -27.48 -2.64
C THR A 347 -13.11 -27.35 -1.40
N ASP A 348 -13.24 -26.28 -0.63
CA ASP A 348 -12.38 -25.98 0.54
C ASP A 348 -13.16 -25.44 1.77
N GLY A 349 -14.47 -25.24 1.66
CA GLY A 349 -15.29 -24.72 2.76
C GLY A 349 -15.07 -23.23 3.06
N LEU A 350 -14.33 -22.52 2.20
CA LEU A 350 -14.03 -21.10 2.39
C LEU A 350 -15.17 -20.20 1.89
N ALA A 351 -15.55 -19.22 2.71
CA ALA A 351 -16.53 -18.21 2.36
C ALA A 351 -15.89 -17.04 1.60
N VAL A 352 -16.27 -16.87 0.34
CA VAL A 352 -15.98 -15.68 -0.47
C VAL A 352 -17.05 -14.63 -0.16
N GLU A 353 -16.63 -13.41 0.16
CA GLU A 353 -17.53 -12.31 0.50
C GLU A 353 -17.39 -11.15 -0.49
N PHE A 354 -18.50 -10.84 -1.16
CA PHE A 354 -18.68 -9.63 -1.92
C PHE A 354 -19.59 -8.70 -1.15
N SER A 355 -18.95 -7.77 -0.44
CA SER A 355 -19.63 -6.79 0.38
C SER A 355 -19.06 -5.42 0.14
N GLY A 356 -19.93 -4.44 0.01
CA GLY A 356 -19.56 -3.12 -0.41
C GLY A 356 -20.46 -2.05 0.17
N HIS A 357 -19.88 -0.86 0.33
CA HIS A 357 -20.60 0.36 0.69
C HIS A 357 -20.50 1.32 -0.48
N VAL A 358 -21.59 1.46 -1.24
CA VAL A 358 -21.69 2.54 -2.21
C VAL A 358 -22.21 3.78 -1.50
N SER A 359 -21.58 4.94 -1.66
CA SER A 359 -22.14 6.20 -1.22
C SER A 359 -21.84 7.38 -2.14
N GLY A 360 -22.70 8.39 -2.06
CA GLY A 360 -22.52 9.66 -2.76
C GLY A 360 -23.28 10.80 -2.11
N VAL A 361 -22.88 12.02 -2.45
CA VAL A 361 -23.51 13.28 -2.00
C VAL A 361 -23.89 14.07 -3.24
N LYS A 362 -25.08 14.67 -3.23
CA LYS A 362 -25.51 15.57 -4.31
C LYS A 362 -24.48 16.72 -4.48
N PRO A 363 -24.06 17.05 -5.71
CA PRO A 363 -23.40 18.32 -5.99
C PRO A 363 -24.33 19.48 -5.62
N THR A 364 -23.97 20.26 -4.60
CA THR A 364 -24.68 21.52 -4.35
C THR A 364 -24.52 22.40 -5.56
N THR A 365 -25.61 22.81 -6.20
CA THR A 365 -25.57 23.87 -7.21
C THR A 365 -24.82 25.06 -6.61
N PRO A 366 -23.83 25.67 -7.30
CA PRO A 366 -23.16 26.84 -6.76
C PRO A 366 -24.23 27.92 -6.53
N SER A 367 -24.44 28.31 -5.27
CA SER A 367 -25.25 29.47 -4.95
C SER A 367 -24.60 30.68 -5.61
N LYS A 368 -25.32 31.32 -6.53
CA LYS A 368 -24.99 32.64 -7.09
C LYS A 368 -24.55 33.57 -5.96
N PRO A 369 -23.48 34.38 -6.12
CA PRO A 369 -23.01 35.25 -5.05
C PRO A 369 -24.13 36.20 -4.65
N THR A 370 -24.62 36.05 -3.43
CA THR A 370 -25.58 36.96 -2.82
C THR A 370 -24.80 38.02 -2.05
N THR A 371 -25.11 39.28 -2.37
CA THR A 371 -24.56 40.49 -1.77
C THR A 371 -24.76 40.48 -0.25
N PRO A 372 -23.85 41.04 0.56
CA PRO A 372 -23.96 41.00 2.02
C PRO A 372 -25.16 41.83 2.50
N GLY A 373 -26.20 41.15 2.97
CA GLY A 373 -27.34 41.74 3.67
C GLY A 373 -27.10 41.77 5.18
N LYS A 374 -27.24 42.96 5.76
CA LYS A 374 -27.14 43.39 7.16
C LYS A 374 -27.61 42.36 8.23
N PRO A 375 -26.96 42.31 9.43
CA PRO A 375 -27.32 41.35 10.46
C PRO A 375 -28.66 41.69 11.11
N THR A 376 -29.51 40.69 11.31
CA THR A 376 -30.68 40.76 12.18
C THR A 376 -30.55 39.75 13.34
N THR A 377 -31.16 40.15 14.45
CA THR A 377 -31.03 39.70 15.83
C THR A 377 -31.47 38.26 16.11
N PRO A 378 -31.00 37.63 17.21
CA PRO A 378 -31.31 36.24 17.51
C PRO A 378 -32.69 36.06 18.15
N SER A 379 -33.48 35.15 17.60
CA SER A 379 -34.76 34.71 18.15
C SER A 379 -34.59 33.65 19.25
N LYS A 380 -35.40 33.79 20.29
CA LYS A 380 -35.47 33.06 21.57
C LYS A 380 -35.75 31.54 21.43
N PRO A 381 -35.35 30.69 22.41
CA PRO A 381 -35.54 29.24 22.34
C PRO A 381 -36.96 28.81 22.72
N THR A 382 -37.53 27.85 22.00
CA THR A 382 -38.73 27.10 22.39
C THR A 382 -38.37 25.81 23.15
N THR A 383 -39.25 25.46 24.08
CA THR A 383 -39.16 24.45 25.15
C THR A 383 -39.09 22.99 24.69
N PRO A 384 -38.60 22.06 25.55
CA PRO A 384 -38.33 20.66 25.18
C PRO A 384 -39.57 19.76 25.30
N VAL A 385 -39.78 18.89 24.32
CA VAL A 385 -40.75 17.79 24.38
C VAL A 385 -40.11 16.60 25.11
N LYS A 386 -40.83 16.08 26.11
CA LYS A 386 -40.48 14.91 26.95
C LYS A 386 -40.42 13.62 26.12
N PRO A 387 -39.39 12.77 26.27
CA PRO A 387 -39.38 11.45 25.63
C PRO A 387 -40.26 10.47 26.42
N THR A 388 -41.23 9.85 25.75
CA THR A 388 -41.84 8.59 26.20
C THR A 388 -40.88 7.44 25.93
N THR A 389 -40.65 6.62 26.95
CA THR A 389 -39.73 5.48 26.96
C THR A 389 -40.16 4.39 25.96
N PRO A 390 -39.30 3.99 25.02
CA PRO A 390 -39.39 2.68 24.38
C PRO A 390 -38.50 1.69 25.14
N SER A 391 -39.00 0.47 25.34
CA SER A 391 -38.29 -0.64 25.96
C SER A 391 -36.88 -0.81 25.39
N LYS A 392 -35.89 -0.90 26.28
CA LYS A 392 -34.46 -1.13 25.98
C LYS A 392 -34.31 -2.29 24.97
N PRO A 393 -33.93 -2.02 23.72
CA PRO A 393 -33.57 -3.09 22.79
C PRO A 393 -32.39 -3.85 23.39
N ALA A 394 -32.36 -5.17 23.22
CA ALA A 394 -31.15 -5.94 23.50
C ALA A 394 -30.01 -5.30 22.70
N VAL A 395 -29.03 -4.71 23.40
CA VAL A 395 -27.85 -4.14 22.76
C VAL A 395 -27.16 -5.32 22.08
N SER A 396 -27.07 -5.29 20.74
CA SER A 396 -26.30 -6.29 20.00
C SER A 396 -24.82 -6.08 20.31
N THR A 397 -24.07 -7.16 20.51
CA THR A 397 -22.72 -7.13 21.08
C THR A 397 -21.75 -7.99 20.28
N VAL A 398 -20.47 -7.63 20.33
CA VAL A 398 -19.35 -8.38 19.77
C VAL A 398 -18.31 -8.68 20.85
N THR A 399 -17.74 -9.87 20.82
CA THR A 399 -16.68 -10.28 21.76
C THR A 399 -15.34 -9.71 21.30
N MET A 400 -14.59 -9.10 22.21
CA MET A 400 -13.23 -8.63 21.96
C MET A 400 -12.24 -9.65 22.52
N TYR A 401 -11.50 -10.28 21.63
CA TYR A 401 -10.43 -11.22 21.96
C TYR A 401 -9.16 -10.46 22.35
N ARG A 402 -8.49 -10.95 23.38
CA ARG A 402 -7.20 -10.47 23.87
C ARG A 402 -6.11 -11.49 23.54
N LEU A 403 -5.00 -11.03 22.99
CA LEU A 403 -3.84 -11.84 22.67
C LEU A 403 -2.57 -11.20 23.23
N TYR A 404 -1.62 -12.04 23.61
CA TYR A 404 -0.33 -11.63 24.15
C TYR A 404 0.82 -12.19 23.33
N ASN A 405 1.77 -11.32 22.97
CA ASN A 405 3.02 -11.72 22.33
C ASN A 405 4.12 -11.85 23.39
N ARG A 406 4.52 -13.09 23.70
CA ARG A 406 5.57 -13.36 24.70
C ARG A 406 6.96 -12.83 24.33
N PHE A 407 7.20 -12.56 23.05
CA PHE A 407 8.51 -12.13 22.54
C PHE A 407 8.65 -10.60 22.53
N THR A 408 7.56 -9.87 22.31
CA THR A 408 7.57 -8.39 22.31
C THR A 408 6.97 -7.78 23.59
N GLY A 409 6.19 -8.56 24.34
CA GLY A 409 5.45 -8.10 25.52
C GLY A 409 4.16 -7.34 25.20
N GLU A 410 3.76 -7.29 23.93
CA GLU A 410 2.60 -6.53 23.45
C GLU A 410 1.29 -7.29 23.60
N HIS A 411 0.21 -6.54 23.76
CA HIS A 411 -1.16 -7.05 23.71
C HIS A 411 -1.88 -6.58 22.45
N PHE A 412 -2.63 -7.48 21.84
CA PHE A 412 -3.44 -7.20 20.67
C PHE A 412 -4.91 -7.50 20.95
N TYR A 413 -5.80 -6.62 20.44
CA TYR A 413 -7.24 -6.69 20.68
C TYR A 413 -8.02 -6.68 19.36
N THR A 414 -8.90 -7.66 19.19
CA THR A 414 -9.70 -7.79 17.97
C THR A 414 -11.08 -8.42 18.22
N SER A 415 -12.08 -7.98 17.47
CA SER A 415 -13.39 -8.65 17.39
C SER A 415 -13.39 -9.84 16.43
N SER A 416 -12.36 -9.97 15.59
CA SER A 416 -12.24 -11.00 14.58
C SER A 416 -11.64 -12.27 15.19
N SER A 417 -12.42 -13.34 15.21
CA SER A 417 -11.90 -14.67 15.56
C SER A 417 -10.84 -15.14 14.58
N VAL A 418 -10.91 -14.70 13.32
CA VAL A 418 -9.91 -15.01 12.28
C VAL A 418 -8.58 -14.34 12.58
N GLU A 419 -8.57 -13.04 12.93
CA GLU A 419 -7.32 -12.36 13.32
C GLU A 419 -6.72 -13.02 14.58
N ARG A 420 -7.55 -13.35 15.58
CA ARG A 420 -7.11 -14.10 16.78
C ARG A 420 -6.46 -15.44 16.39
N ASP A 421 -7.13 -16.26 15.60
CA ASP A 421 -6.67 -17.61 15.29
C ASP A 421 -5.41 -17.60 14.41
N SER A 422 -5.29 -16.62 13.51
CA SER A 422 -4.07 -16.40 12.71
C SER A 422 -2.89 -16.00 13.58
N LEU A 423 -3.07 -15.08 14.53
CA LEU A 423 -2.01 -14.66 15.46
C LEU A 423 -1.57 -15.82 16.37
N VAL A 424 -2.52 -16.64 16.85
CA VAL A 424 -2.20 -17.83 17.65
C VAL A 424 -1.33 -18.82 16.87
N LYS A 425 -1.63 -19.04 15.59
CA LYS A 425 -0.85 -19.94 14.72
C LYS A 425 0.60 -19.46 14.52
N VAL A 426 0.84 -18.16 14.53
CA VAL A 426 2.20 -17.58 14.42
C VAL A 426 2.85 -17.31 15.78
N GLY A 427 2.33 -17.92 16.86
CA GLY A 427 2.99 -17.98 18.16
C GLY A 427 2.51 -16.96 19.20
N TRP A 428 1.45 -16.19 18.92
CA TRP A 428 0.80 -15.40 19.96
C TRP A 428 0.00 -16.30 20.89
N ARG A 429 -0.11 -15.91 22.16
CA ARG A 429 -0.96 -16.59 23.13
C ARG A 429 -2.33 -15.93 23.17
N SER A 430 -3.39 -16.67 22.86
CA SER A 430 -4.74 -16.17 23.15
C SER A 430 -4.99 -16.19 24.65
N GLU A 431 -5.50 -15.09 25.18
CA GLU A 431 -5.87 -14.92 26.59
C GLU A 431 -7.39 -14.95 26.79
N GLY A 432 -8.13 -15.32 25.74
CA GLY A 432 -9.59 -15.39 25.74
C GLY A 432 -10.24 -14.04 25.48
N THR A 433 -11.38 -13.81 26.15
CA THR A 433 -12.18 -12.59 26.00
C THR A 433 -11.66 -11.50 26.93
N GLY A 434 -11.22 -10.38 26.36
CA GLY A 434 -10.86 -9.18 27.14
C GLY A 434 -12.09 -8.43 27.65
N TRP A 435 -13.08 -8.20 26.77
CA TRP A 435 -14.38 -7.64 27.11
C TRP A 435 -15.42 -7.90 26.00
N VAL A 436 -16.64 -7.44 26.20
CA VAL A 436 -17.71 -7.45 25.20
C VAL A 436 -18.04 -6.00 24.83
N ALA A 437 -17.98 -5.67 23.54
CA ALA A 437 -18.27 -4.34 23.00
C ALA A 437 -19.68 -4.29 22.38
N PRO A 438 -20.41 -3.16 22.43
CA PRO A 438 -21.63 -2.99 21.64
C PRO A 438 -21.31 -2.89 20.14
N VAL A 439 -22.27 -3.23 19.28
CA VAL A 439 -22.13 -3.08 17.81
C VAL A 439 -22.40 -1.64 17.32
N SER A 440 -22.83 -0.75 18.20
CA SER A 440 -23.01 0.68 17.94
C SER A 440 -22.71 1.50 19.20
N GLY A 441 -22.34 2.78 19.03
CA GLY A 441 -21.97 3.64 20.15
C GLY A 441 -20.93 4.69 19.76
N ALA A 442 -20.16 5.16 20.73
CA ALA A 442 -19.05 6.07 20.45
C ALA A 442 -17.85 5.28 19.88
N PRO A 443 -17.22 5.71 18.77
CA PRO A 443 -16.21 4.91 18.09
C PRO A 443 -14.92 4.77 18.91
N VAL A 444 -14.31 3.58 18.87
CA VAL A 444 -12.92 3.32 19.27
C VAL A 444 -12.13 3.07 17.99
N TYR A 445 -11.18 3.95 17.70
CA TYR A 445 -10.34 3.90 16.50
C TYR A 445 -9.18 2.93 16.70
N ARG A 446 -8.92 2.10 15.70
CA ARG A 446 -7.76 1.20 15.63
C ARG A 446 -6.71 1.84 14.73
N LEU A 447 -5.48 1.96 15.22
CA LEU A 447 -4.35 2.47 14.46
C LEU A 447 -3.23 1.44 14.48
N TYR A 448 -2.54 1.32 13.36
CA TYR A 448 -1.40 0.45 13.18
C TYR A 448 -0.13 1.28 13.00
N ASN A 449 0.92 0.95 13.75
CA ASN A 449 2.24 1.52 13.59
C ASN A 449 3.07 0.65 12.63
N PRO A 450 3.26 1.08 11.37
CA PRO A 450 4.05 0.32 10.42
C PRO A 450 5.56 0.39 10.70
N TYR A 451 6.01 1.28 11.59
CA TYR A 451 7.44 1.60 11.77
C TYR A 451 8.16 0.69 12.76
N VAL A 452 7.44 -0.25 13.38
CA VAL A 452 7.99 -1.18 14.37
C VAL A 452 7.89 -2.60 13.84
N ALA A 453 8.99 -3.35 13.95
CA ALA A 453 9.08 -4.71 13.43
C ALA A 453 8.08 -5.62 14.13
N GLY A 454 7.20 -6.27 13.36
CA GLY A 454 6.06 -7.04 13.89
C GLY A 454 4.75 -6.24 13.97
N GLY A 455 4.83 -4.92 13.86
CA GLY A 455 3.69 -4.02 13.92
C GLY A 455 3.15 -3.82 15.34
N ASP A 456 2.66 -2.62 15.64
CA ASP A 456 2.02 -2.31 16.92
C ASP A 456 0.66 -1.67 16.68
N HIS A 457 -0.27 -1.84 17.62
CA HIS A 457 -1.64 -1.33 17.50
C HIS A 457 -2.00 -0.42 18.67
N HIS A 458 -2.55 0.75 18.35
CA HIS A 458 -3.10 1.68 19.32
C HIS A 458 -4.60 1.80 19.18
N TYR A 459 -5.29 1.93 20.32
CA TYR A 459 -6.75 2.04 20.37
C TYR A 459 -7.18 3.26 21.16
N THR A 460 -8.01 4.10 20.56
CA THR A 460 -8.43 5.36 21.20
C THR A 460 -9.81 5.82 20.78
N MET A 461 -10.56 6.40 21.72
CA MET A 461 -11.78 7.17 21.40
C MET A 461 -11.48 8.61 20.97
N SER A 462 -10.24 9.08 21.14
CA SER A 462 -9.84 10.45 20.85
C SER A 462 -9.53 10.63 19.36
N VAL A 463 -10.40 11.36 18.67
CA VAL A 463 -10.19 11.80 17.28
C VAL A 463 -8.87 12.56 17.14
N ARG A 464 -8.52 13.40 18.12
CA ARG A 464 -7.29 14.20 18.11
C ARG A 464 -6.04 13.33 18.19
N GLU A 465 -6.06 12.31 19.05
CA GLU A 465 -4.95 11.36 19.20
C GLU A 465 -4.77 10.52 17.93
N ARG A 466 -5.89 10.02 17.37
CA ARG A 466 -5.88 9.34 16.06
C ARG A 466 -5.25 10.21 14.99
N ASP A 467 -5.71 11.44 14.82
CA ASP A 467 -5.23 12.32 13.75
C ASP A 467 -3.77 12.72 13.95
N ALA A 468 -3.32 12.89 15.19
CA ALA A 468 -1.92 13.15 15.50
C ALA A 468 -1.02 11.95 15.16
N LEU A 469 -1.44 10.73 15.48
CA LEU A 469 -0.72 9.51 15.13
C LEU A 469 -0.70 9.27 13.62
N VAL A 470 -1.83 9.49 12.93
CA VAL A 470 -1.89 9.43 11.47
C VAL A 470 -0.94 10.44 10.83
N LYS A 471 -0.90 11.67 11.36
CA LYS A 471 0.05 12.69 10.93
C LYS A 471 1.50 12.29 11.21
N ALA A 472 1.74 11.54 12.28
CA ALA A 472 3.04 10.95 12.60
C ALA A 472 3.34 9.68 11.78
N GLY A 473 2.45 9.30 10.84
CA GLY A 473 2.66 8.23 9.87
C GLY A 473 2.06 6.87 10.27
N TRP A 474 1.32 6.80 11.38
CA TRP A 474 0.56 5.59 11.71
C TRP A 474 -0.60 5.41 10.71
N ARG A 475 -0.93 4.16 10.40
CA ARG A 475 -2.09 3.86 9.55
C ARG A 475 -3.34 3.79 10.40
N SER A 476 -4.32 4.66 10.13
CA SER A 476 -5.67 4.47 10.69
C SER A 476 -6.33 3.27 10.00
N GLU A 477 -6.73 2.28 10.78
CA GLU A 477 -7.46 1.10 10.30
C GLU A 477 -8.99 1.27 10.44
N GLY A 478 -9.42 2.45 10.90
CA GLY A 478 -10.83 2.81 11.03
C GLY A 478 -11.39 2.56 12.42
N ILE A 479 -12.70 2.32 12.50
CA ILE A 479 -13.38 1.98 13.76
C ILE A 479 -13.13 0.49 14.01
N GLY A 480 -12.43 0.17 15.10
CA GLY A 480 -12.23 -1.23 15.51
C GLY A 480 -13.48 -1.80 16.17
N TRP A 481 -14.09 -1.02 17.07
CA TRP A 481 -15.35 -1.34 17.76
C TRP A 481 -15.97 -0.06 18.34
N TYR A 482 -17.10 -0.20 19.03
CA TYR A 482 -17.79 0.89 19.69
C TYR A 482 -17.71 0.77 21.22
N SER A 483 -17.73 1.93 21.88
CA SER A 483 -17.83 2.11 23.31
C SER A 483 -19.28 2.29 23.73
N GLY A 484 -19.66 1.65 24.83
CA GLY A 484 -20.97 1.76 25.46
C GLY A 484 -21.16 0.72 26.58
N GLY A 485 -22.11 0.97 27.48
CA GLY A 485 -22.34 0.14 28.67
C GLY A 485 -21.80 0.77 29.95
N SER A 486 -21.53 -0.06 30.97
CA SER A 486 -21.12 0.41 32.31
C SER A 486 -19.84 -0.25 32.84
N VAL A 487 -19.23 -1.17 32.09
CA VAL A 487 -17.97 -1.80 32.48
C VAL A 487 -16.83 -0.91 31.99
N ARG A 488 -15.97 -0.46 32.90
CA ARG A 488 -14.81 0.37 32.52
C ARG A 488 -13.73 -0.51 31.91
N VAL A 489 -13.20 -0.11 30.77
CA VAL A 489 -11.92 -0.62 30.24
C VAL A 489 -10.86 0.41 30.58
N LEU A 490 -9.96 0.04 31.47
CA LEU A 490 -8.82 0.83 31.93
C LEU A 490 -7.72 0.80 30.87
N ARG A 491 -6.96 1.90 30.76
CA ARG A 491 -5.87 2.07 29.80
C ARG A 491 -4.58 2.37 30.56
N GLU A 492 -3.54 1.59 30.30
CA GLU A 492 -2.22 1.76 30.91
C GLU A 492 -1.13 1.85 29.83
N TYR A 493 -0.19 2.78 29.98
CA TYR A 493 0.93 2.99 29.07
C TYR A 493 2.25 2.45 29.65
N ASN A 494 3.02 1.70 28.87
CA ASN A 494 4.34 1.22 29.26
C ASN A 494 5.46 2.13 28.72
N PRO A 495 6.08 2.99 29.55
CA PRO A 495 7.15 3.87 29.10
C PRO A 495 8.48 3.15 28.81
N TYR A 496 8.61 1.87 29.19
CA TYR A 496 9.84 1.08 29.06
C TYR A 496 9.85 0.15 27.85
N ALA A 497 8.71 -0.02 27.18
CA ALA A 497 8.62 -0.81 25.95
C ALA A 497 9.28 -0.06 24.78
N ARG A 498 9.95 -0.79 23.88
CA ARG A 498 10.66 -0.24 22.70
C ARG A 498 9.76 0.60 21.77
N THR A 499 8.44 0.33 21.80
CA THR A 499 7.41 0.96 20.98
C THR A 499 6.46 1.86 21.80
N GLY A 500 6.53 1.85 23.13
CA GLY A 500 5.55 2.53 23.99
C GLY A 500 4.17 1.89 23.96
N THR A 501 4.09 0.58 24.21
CA THR A 501 2.84 -0.21 24.11
C THR A 501 1.82 0.15 25.21
N HIS A 502 0.53 -0.10 24.92
CA HIS A 502 -0.58 0.10 25.86
C HIS A 502 -1.24 -1.23 26.25
N ASN A 503 -1.75 -1.30 27.48
CA ASN A 503 -2.63 -2.35 27.94
C ASN A 503 -4.05 -1.81 28.10
N TYR A 504 -5.05 -2.69 27.91
CA TYR A 504 -6.45 -2.37 28.08
C TYR A 504 -7.16 -3.50 28.82
N THR A 505 -7.62 -3.24 30.03
CA THR A 505 -8.19 -4.28 30.89
C THR A 505 -9.47 -3.86 31.59
N THR A 506 -10.35 -4.83 31.88
CA THR A 506 -11.49 -4.63 32.78
C THR A 506 -11.17 -5.02 34.22
N ASP A 507 -9.99 -5.59 34.48
CA ASP A 507 -9.55 -6.02 35.81
C ASP A 507 -8.75 -4.94 36.52
N ALA A 508 -9.34 -4.35 37.56
CA ALA A 508 -8.68 -3.34 38.39
C ALA A 508 -7.43 -3.87 39.14
N LYS A 509 -7.34 -5.19 39.38
CA LYS A 509 -6.14 -5.79 40.01
C LYS A 509 -4.97 -5.83 39.05
N GLU A 510 -5.24 -6.08 37.76
CA GLU A 510 -4.22 -6.05 36.72
C GLU A 510 -3.68 -4.63 36.52
N ASP A 511 -4.56 -3.63 36.41
CA ASP A 511 -4.18 -2.21 36.37
C ASP A 511 -3.28 -1.85 37.56
N THR A 512 -3.71 -2.18 38.79
CA THR A 512 -2.92 -1.91 40.00
C THR A 512 -1.55 -2.60 39.98
N ALA A 513 -1.48 -3.84 39.48
CA ALA A 513 -0.23 -4.60 39.41
C ALA A 513 0.73 -4.02 38.35
N LEU A 514 0.23 -3.62 37.17
CA LEU A 514 1.04 -2.99 36.12
C LEU A 514 1.57 -1.64 36.57
N VAL A 515 0.73 -0.82 37.22
CA VAL A 515 1.16 0.45 37.80
C VAL A 515 2.25 0.25 38.86
N LYS A 516 2.11 -0.76 39.73
CA LYS A 516 3.17 -1.13 40.69
C LYS A 516 4.46 -1.59 40.01
N ALA A 517 4.35 -2.21 38.84
CA ALA A 517 5.48 -2.60 38.00
C ALA A 517 6.08 -1.43 37.18
N GLY A 518 5.57 -0.21 37.34
CA GLY A 518 6.11 1.01 36.74
C GLY A 518 5.36 1.53 35.50
N TRP A 519 4.23 0.92 35.13
CA TRP A 519 3.38 1.43 34.06
C TRP A 519 2.62 2.69 34.51
N ARG A 520 2.19 3.51 33.55
CA ARG A 520 1.41 4.72 33.82
C ARG A 520 -0.07 4.45 33.58
N ALA A 521 -0.89 4.58 34.62
CA ALA A 521 -2.35 4.56 34.47
C ALA A 521 -2.84 5.83 33.76
N GLU A 522 -3.67 5.66 32.74
CA GLU A 522 -4.26 6.78 31.97
C GLU A 522 -5.79 6.89 32.17
N GLY A 523 -6.33 6.08 33.07
CA GLY A 523 -7.74 6.10 33.45
C GLY A 523 -8.59 5.22 32.53
N THR A 524 -9.83 5.65 32.25
CA THR A 524 -10.77 4.86 31.45
C THR A 524 -10.60 5.19 29.97
N GLY A 525 -10.17 4.21 29.18
CA GLY A 525 -10.09 4.32 27.73
C GLY A 525 -11.48 4.35 27.09
N TRP A 526 -12.36 3.43 27.49
CA TRP A 526 -13.76 3.36 27.03
C TRP A 526 -14.64 2.51 27.96
N TYR A 527 -15.92 2.41 27.62
CA TYR A 527 -16.89 1.56 28.31
C TYR A 527 -17.27 0.35 27.45
N ALA A 528 -17.36 -0.80 28.11
CA ALA A 528 -17.82 -2.07 27.58
C ALA A 528 -19.18 -2.44 28.20
N VAL A 529 -19.85 -3.44 27.60
CA VAL A 529 -21.07 -4.01 28.16
C VAL A 529 -20.75 -5.15 29.11
N LYS A 530 -21.62 -5.37 30.10
CA LYS A 530 -21.47 -6.49 31.03
C LYS A 530 -21.63 -7.81 30.26
N ALA A 531 -20.63 -8.68 30.33
CA ALA A 531 -20.74 -10.04 29.82
C ALA A 531 -21.91 -10.75 30.50
N LYS A 532 -22.66 -11.55 29.74
CA LYS A 532 -23.81 -12.31 30.26
C LYS A 532 -23.36 -13.48 31.11
#